data_AF-A0A931HVG1-F1
#
_entry.id   AF-A0A931HVG1-F1
#
_cell.length_a   1.000
_cell.length_b   1.000
_cell.length_c   1.000
_cell.angle_alpha   90.00
_cell.angle_beta   90.00
_cell.angle_gamma   90.00
#
_symmetry.space_group_name_H-M   'P 1'
#
loop_
_entity.id
_entity.type
_entity.pdbx_description
1 polymer ?
#
loop_
_entity_poly.entity_id
_entity_poly.type
_entity_poly.pdbx_seq_one_letter_code
_entity_poly.pdbx_strand_id
1 'polypeptide(L)' 'MFGRRKVDKELNQELLLNIKKTKKEWEDLNNIIEQSIEPSEEGLAELAVIKAKYFYLLREARVRGVNALS' A
#
# COMPACT_ATOMS: atom_id res chain seq x y z
N MET A 1 8.26 -28.69 -9.73
CA MET A 1 9.15 -27.66 -9.12
C MET A 1 9.28 -26.34 -9.92
N PHE A 2 8.82 -26.25 -11.18
CA PHE A 2 8.90 -25.02 -11.99
C PHE A 2 7.72 -24.04 -11.79
N GLY A 3 6.50 -24.54 -11.53
CA GLY A 3 5.33 -23.69 -11.34
C GLY A 3 5.37 -22.82 -10.09
N ARG A 4 5.93 -23.34 -8.98
CA ARG A 4 6.00 -22.62 -7.69
C ARG A 4 6.78 -21.30 -7.79
N ARG A 5 7.95 -21.32 -8.44
CA ARG A 5 8.76 -20.10 -8.62
C ARG A 5 8.08 -19.05 -9.51
N LYS A 6 7.28 -19.49 -10.49
CA LYS A 6 6.50 -18.59 -11.35
C LYS A 6 5.38 -17.92 -10.56
N VAL A 7 4.64 -18.69 -9.76
CA VAL A 7 3.59 -18.19 -8.87
C VAL A 7 4.17 -17.23 -7.83
N ASP A 8 5.30 -17.56 -7.20
CA ASP A 8 5.95 -16.68 -6.22
C ASP A 8 6.36 -15.33 -6.85
N LYS A 9 6.83 -15.35 -8.11
CA LYS A 9 7.18 -14.13 -8.85
C LYS A 9 5.95 -13.27 -9.15
N GLU A 10 4.86 -13.88 -9.62
CA GLU A 10 3.60 -13.18 -9.92
C GLU A 10 3.01 -12.54 -8.66
N LEU A 11 2.99 -13.28 -7.54
CA LEU A 11 2.53 -12.76 -6.25
C LEU A 11 3.40 -11.61 -5.73
N ASN A 12 4.72 -11.67 -5.96
CA ASN A 12 5.61 -10.58 -5.58
C ASN A 12 5.42 -9.34 -6.45
N GLN A 13 5.16 -9.51 -7.75
CA GLN A 13 4.81 -8.40 -8.64
C GLN A 13 3.49 -7.75 -8.23
N GLU A 14 2.49 -8.55 -7.90
CA GLU A 14 1.20 -8.06 -7.40
C GLU A 14 1.36 -7.29 -6.09
N LEU A 15 2.15 -7.82 -5.15
CA LEU A 15 2.47 -7.11 -3.89
C LEU A 15 3.10 -5.74 -4.16
N LEU A 16 4.10 -5.67 -5.06
CA LEU A 16 4.75 -4.40 -5.41
C LEU A 16 3.79 -3.41 -6.09
N LEU A 17 2.90 -3.91 -6.96
CA LEU A 17 1.86 -3.07 -7.58
C LEU A 17 0.90 -2.52 -6.53
N ASN A 18 0.46 -3.35 -5.57
CA ASN A 18 -0.44 -2.93 -4.51
C ASN A 18 0.22 -1.91 -3.57
N ILE A 19 1.51 -2.08 -3.24
CA ILE A 19 2.28 -1.09 -2.47
C ILE A 19 2.28 0.27 -3.18
N LYS A 20 2.55 0.30 -4.49
CA LYS A 20 2.55 1.54 -5.28
C LYS A 20 1.18 2.20 -5.33
N LYS A 21 0.12 1.41 -5.53
CA LYS A 21 -1.27 1.90 -5.55
C LYS A 21 -1.69 2.48 -4.21
N THR A 22 -1.54 1.72 -3.12
CA THR A 22 -1.95 2.18 -1.79
C THR A 22 -1.12 3.37 -1.31
N LYS A 23 0.16 3.47 -1.69
CA LYS A 23 0.96 4.68 -1.45
C LYS A 23 0.34 5.89 -2.14
N LYS A 24 -0.01 5.75 -3.42
CA LYS A 24 -0.61 6.83 -4.20
C LYS A 24 -1.97 7.25 -3.65
N GLU A 25 -2.82 6.28 -3.32
CA GLU A 25 -4.11 6.53 -2.65
C GLU A 25 -3.93 7.25 -1.31
N TRP A 26 -2.93 6.84 -0.51
CA TRP A 26 -2.62 7.51 0.74
C TRP A 26 -2.20 8.96 0.50
N GLU A 27 -1.25 9.20 -0.40
CA GLU A 27 -0.77 10.54 -0.73
C GLU A 27 -1.90 11.44 -1.23
N ASP A 28 -2.77 10.92 -2.10
CA ASP A 28 -3.90 11.67 -2.66
C ASP A 28 -4.92 12.07 -1.59
N LEU A 29 -5.36 11.11 -0.76
CA LEU A 29 -6.31 11.43 0.31
C LEU A 29 -5.67 12.32 1.38
N ASN A 30 -4.40 12.10 1.72
CA ASN A 30 -3.68 12.94 2.66
C ASN A 30 -3.62 14.40 2.17
N ASN A 31 -3.32 14.61 0.88
CA ASN A 31 -3.30 15.95 0.29
C ASN A 31 -4.67 16.63 0.35
N ILE A 32 -5.76 15.89 0.11
CA ILE A 32 -7.14 16.43 0.22
C ILE A 32 -7.44 16.84 1.66
N ILE A 33 -7.13 15.98 2.63
CA ILE A 33 -7.37 16.23 4.06
C ILE A 33 -6.55 17.43 4.55
N GLU A 34 -5.28 17.54 4.16
CA GLU A 34 -4.41 18.67 4.53
C GLU A 34 -4.89 20.02 3.98
N GLN A 35 -5.59 20.01 2.85
CA GLN A 35 -6.17 21.20 2.23
C GLN A 35 -7.60 21.49 2.71
N SER A 36 -8.20 20.61 3.50
CA SER A 36 -9.57 20.75 3.99
C SER A 36 -9.61 21.65 5.23
N ILE A 37 -10.49 22.66 5.23
CA ILE A 37 -10.71 23.53 6.39
C ILE A 37 -11.35 22.72 7.55
N GLU A 38 -12.28 21.83 7.20
CA GLU A 38 -12.94 20.90 8.11
C GLU A 38 -13.06 19.52 7.43
N PRO A 39 -12.09 18.62 7.64
CA PRO A 39 -12.17 17.26 7.12
C PRO A 39 -13.27 16.46 7.84
N SER A 40 -14.02 15.64 7.09
CA SER A 40 -15.04 14.78 7.70
C SER A 40 -14.43 13.65 8.53
N GLU A 41 -15.17 13.17 9.53
CA GLU A 41 -14.76 12.01 10.33
C GLU A 41 -14.55 10.77 9.45
N GLU A 42 -15.41 10.55 8.45
CA GLU A 42 -15.23 9.41 7.53
C GLU A 42 -13.92 9.54 6.72
N GLY A 43 -13.59 10.74 6.25
CA GLY A 43 -12.35 10.98 5.51
C GLY A 43 -11.10 10.73 6.36
N LEU A 44 -11.13 11.14 7.63
CA LEU A 44 -10.04 10.87 8.58
C LEU A 44 -9.92 9.37 8.89
N ALA A 45 -11.04 8.68 9.06
CA ALA A 45 -11.06 7.23 9.28
C ALA A 45 -10.52 6.47 8.05
N GLU A 46 -10.93 6.87 6.84
CA GLU A 46 -10.44 6.29 5.60
C GLU A 46 -8.93 6.51 5.41
N LEU A 47 -8.44 7.71 5.71
CA LEU A 47 -7.01 8.02 5.69
C LEU A 47 -6.22 7.10 6.63
N ALA A 48 -6.72 6.89 7.85
CA ALA A 48 -6.09 5.98 8.81
C ALA A 48 -6.04 4.53 8.30
N VAL A 49 -7.13 4.05 7.69
CA VAL A 49 -7.22 2.69 7.13
C VAL A 49 -6.26 2.51 5.95
N ILE A 50 -6.22 3.46 5.00
CA ILE A 50 -5.34 3.39 3.84
C ILE A 50 -3.87 3.40 4.29
N LYS A 51 -3.52 4.28 5.23
CA LYS A 51 -2.18 4.33 5.83
C LYS A 51 -1.80 3.00 6.48
N ALA A 52 -2.71 2.39 7.24
CA ALA A 52 -2.48 1.08 7.86
C ALA A 52 -2.26 -0.03 6.80
N LYS A 53 -3.07 -0.04 5.72
CA LYS A 53 -2.89 -0.98 4.59
C LYS A 53 -1.51 -0.82 3.95
N TYR A 54 -1.06 0.41 3.70
CA TYR A 54 0.26 0.68 3.13
C TYR A 54 1.38 0.10 4.01
N PHE A 55 1.37 0.39 5.31
CA PHE A 55 2.38 -0.14 6.24
C PHE A 55 2.35 -1.66 6.36
N TYR A 56 1.16 -2.27 6.32
CA TYR A 56 1.02 -3.71 6.30
C TYR A 56 1.70 -4.32 5.06
N LEU A 57 1.47 -3.77 3.87
CA LEU A 57 2.09 -4.28 2.64
C LEU A 57 3.62 -4.10 2.64
N LEU A 58 4.15 -3.01 3.22
CA LEU A 58 5.60 -2.85 3.41
C LEU A 58 6.18 -3.92 4.34
N ARG A 59 5.47 -4.28 5.41
CA ARG A 59 5.86 -5.38 6.30
C ARG A 59 5.88 -6.71 5.56
N GLU A 60 4.87 -6.99 4.74
CA GLU A 60 4.80 -8.21 3.93
C GLU A 60 5.97 -8.29 2.92
N ALA A 61 6.34 -7.18 2.27
CA ALA A 61 7.49 -7.15 1.39
C ALA A 61 8.80 -7.49 2.12
N ARG A 62 8.97 -6.96 3.35
CA ARG A 62 10.11 -7.32 4.21
C ARG A 62 10.12 -8.81 4.57
N VAL A 63 8.98 -9.38 4.96
CA VAL A 63 8.86 -10.82 5.29
C VAL A 63 9.21 -11.69 4.08
N ARG A 64 8.84 -11.26 2.87
CA ARG A 64 9.15 -11.97 1.62
C ARG A 64 10.54 -11.70 1.05
N GLY A 65 11.32 -10.80 1.65
CA GLY A 65 12.64 -10.41 1.15
C GLY A 65 12.60 -9.65 -0.19
N VAL A 66 11.49 -8.98 -0.49
CA VAL A 66 11.31 -8.19 -1.72
C VAL A 66 11.52 -6.71 -1.40
N ASN A 67 12.31 -6.01 -2.21
CA ASN A 67 12.49 -4.57 -2.04
C ASN A 67 11.24 -3.82 -2.52
N ALA A 68 10.51 -3.22 -1.57
CA ALA A 68 9.31 -2.44 -1.84
C ALA A 68 9.57 -1.05 -2.47
N LEU A 69 10.83 -0.58 -2.43
CA LEU A 69 11.23 0.77 -2.85
C LEU A 69 12.05 0.79 -4.15
N SER A 70 12.27 -0.38 -4.75
CA SER A 70 12.95 -0.51 -6.05
C SER A 70 12.05 -0.23 -7.26
#